data_AF-A0A1E3RT52-F1
#
_entry.id   AF-A0A1E3RT52-F1
#
_cell.length_a   1.000
_cell.length_b   1.000
_cell.length_c   1.000
_cell.angle_alpha   90.00
_cell.angle_beta   90.00
_cell.angle_gamma   90.00
#
_symmetry.space_group_name_H-M   'P 1'
#
loop_
_entity.id
_entity.type
_entity.pdbx_description
1 polymer ?
#
loop_
_entity_poly.entity_id
_entity_poly.type
_entity_poly.pdbx_seq_one_letter_code
_entity_poly.pdbx_strand_id
1 'polypeptide(L)' 'MGLTVSTDLLVEDLVARQARHRPDHIAIQHGDGALTYRDSDRLADRLAAGFAHFAQLRLWR' A
#
# COMPACT_ATOMS: atom_id res chain seq x y z
N MET A 1 16.15 0.78 20.68
CA MET A 1 15.19 -0.15 20.04
C MET A 1 15.36 -0.02 18.55
N GLY A 2 16.23 -0.86 17.96
CA GLY A 2 16.54 -0.80 16.53
C GLY A 2 15.47 -1.54 15.75
N LEU A 3 14.81 -0.87 14.81
CA LEU A 3 13.97 -1.56 13.83
C LEU A 3 14.90 -2.21 12.82
N THR A 4 15.15 -3.51 12.97
CA THR A 4 15.86 -4.29 11.94
C THR A 4 14.95 -4.38 10.73
N VAL A 5 15.21 -3.55 9.72
CA VAL A 5 14.53 -3.67 8.43
C VAL A 5 15.14 -4.87 7.71
N SER A 6 14.35 -5.91 7.51
CA SER A 6 14.73 -6.99 6.59
C SER A 6 14.55 -6.50 5.17
N THR A 7 15.60 -6.54 4.36
CA THR A 7 15.54 -6.22 2.92
C THR A 7 14.91 -7.33 2.08
N ASP A 8 14.55 -8.46 2.69
CA ASP A 8 13.87 -9.58 2.02
C ASP A 8 12.35 -9.39 1.93
N LEU A 9 11.80 -8.31 2.50
CA LEU A 9 10.39 -7.98 2.42
C LEU A 9 10.17 -6.80 1.50
N LEU A 10 9.11 -6.86 0.72
CA LEU A 10 8.67 -5.75 -0.10
C LEU A 10 7.87 -4.76 0.77
N VAL A 11 7.80 -3.49 0.38
CA VAL A 11 7.13 -2.46 1.18
C VAL A 11 5.63 -2.75 1.31
N GLU A 12 5.01 -3.27 0.26
CA GLU A 12 3.63 -3.71 0.25
C GLU A 12 3.36 -4.85 1.25
N ASP A 13 4.32 -5.74 1.50
CA ASP A 13 4.14 -6.81 2.51
C ASP A 13 3.97 -6.21 3.91
N LEU A 14 4.73 -5.16 4.21
CA LEU A 14 4.66 -4.47 5.49
C LEU A 14 3.34 -3.69 5.63
N VAL A 15 2.90 -3.02 4.56
CA VAL A 15 1.63 -2.28 4.54
C VAL A 15 0.44 -3.23 4.67
N ALA A 16 0.41 -4.33 3.91
CA ALA A 16 -0.65 -5.31 3.93
C ALA A 16 -0.75 -6.00 5.30
N ARG A 17 0.39 -6.27 5.96
CA ARG A 17 0.40 -6.74 7.36
C ARG A 17 -0.30 -5.74 8.28
N GLN A 18 0.05 -4.46 8.17
CA GLN A 18 -0.55 -3.44 9.01
C GLN A 18 -2.05 -3.26 8.73
N ALA A 19 -2.50 -3.36 7.47
CA ALA A 19 -3.92 -3.33 7.11
C ALA A 19 -4.72 -4.51 7.69
N ARG A 20 -4.12 -5.70 7.79
CA ARG A 20 -4.73 -6.83 8.48
C ARG A 20 -4.78 -6.65 10.00
N HIS A 21 -3.72 -6.09 10.59
CA HIS A 21 -3.62 -5.94 12.04
C HIS A 21 -4.39 -4.76 12.61
N ARG A 22 -4.47 -3.64 11.87
CA ARG A 22 -5.11 -2.39 12.29
C ARG A 22 -5.89 -1.75 11.14
N PRO A 23 -6.95 -2.42 10.64
CA PRO A 23 -7.62 -2.00 9.43
C PRO A 23 -8.23 -0.59 9.52
N ASP A 24 -8.75 -0.21 10.69
CA ASP A 24 -9.48 1.05 10.88
C ASP A 24 -8.61 2.18 11.43
N HIS A 25 -7.31 1.94 11.62
CA HIS A 25 -6.36 2.98 12.02
C HIS A 25 -6.00 3.86 10.81
N ILE A 26 -5.83 5.17 11.04
CA ILE A 26 -5.44 6.11 10.00
C ILE A 26 -4.04 5.76 9.48
N ALA A 27 -3.91 5.60 8.17
CA ALA A 27 -2.65 5.34 7.47
C ALA A 27 -2.11 6.62 6.81
N ILE A 28 -3.00 7.41 6.21
CA ILE A 28 -2.68 8.64 5.49
C ILE A 28 -3.67 9.71 5.95
N GLN A 29 -3.17 10.91 6.26
CA GLN A 29 -3.99 12.07 6.59
C GLN A 29 -3.48 13.29 5.84
N HIS A 30 -4.39 14.04 5.23
CA HIS A 30 -4.07 15.26 4.47
C HIS A 30 -5.25 16.22 4.48
N GLY A 31 -5.04 17.42 5.04
CA GLY A 31 -6.13 18.37 5.31
C GLY A 31 -7.19 17.73 6.20
N ASP A 32 -8.45 17.89 5.82
CA ASP A 32 -9.60 17.29 6.53
C ASP A 32 -9.86 15.82 6.12
N GLY A 33 -9.09 15.28 5.17
CA GLY A 33 -9.23 13.92 4.67
C GLY A 33 -8.33 12.93 5.40
N ALA A 34 -8.83 11.71 5.61
CA ALA A 34 -8.04 10.61 6.13
C ALA A 34 -8.42 9.29 5.45
N LEU A 35 -7.43 8.43 5.24
CA LEU A 35 -7.60 7.06 4.79
C LEU A 35 -7.17 6.12 5.90
N THR A 36 -7.99 5.12 6.19
CA THR A 36 -7.57 4.01 7.05
C THR A 36 -6.59 3.11 6.29
N TYR A 37 -5.89 2.22 7.01
CA TYR A 37 -5.07 1.21 6.34
C TYR A 37 -5.90 0.34 5.38
N ARG A 38 -7.14 0.00 5.75
CA ARG A 38 -8.07 -0.75 4.88
C ARG A 38 -8.40 0.02 3.60
N ASP A 39 -8.62 1.33 3.68
CA ASP A 39 -8.96 2.15 2.52
C ASP A 39 -7.75 2.33 1.60
N SER A 40 -6.58 2.59 2.19
CA SER A 40 -5.32 2.73 1.47
C SER A 40 -4.96 1.45 0.69
N ASP A 41 -5.08 0.28 1.35
CA ASP A 41 -4.78 -1.03 0.75
C ASP A 41 -5.70 -1.31 -0.46
N ARG A 42 -7.01 -1.08 -0.30
CA ARG A 42 -7.99 -1.23 -1.38
C ARG A 42 -7.76 -0.27 -2.54
N LEU A 43 -7.36 0.97 -2.26
CA LEU A 43 -7.07 1.95 -3.29
C LEU A 43 -5.81 1.54 -4.08
N ALA A 44 -4.77 1.08 -3.39
CA ALA A 44 -3.56 0.54 -3.99
C ALA A 44 -3.87 -0.68 -4.89
N ASP A 45 -4.68 -1.63 -4.43
CA ASP A 45 -5.11 -2.78 -5.23
C ASP A 45 -5.83 -2.37 -6.51
N ARG A 46 -6.73 -1.37 -6.43
CA ARG A 46 -7.44 -0.84 -7.59
C ARG A 46 -6.50 -0.16 -8.59
N LEU A 47 -5.54 0.62 -8.09
CA LEU A 47 -4.51 1.25 -8.93
C LEU A 47 -3.63 0.20 -9.59
N ALA A 48 -3.18 -0.81 -8.84
CA ALA A 48 -2.37 -1.91 -9.35
C ALA A 48 -3.12 -2.71 -10.43
N ALA A 49 -4.41 -2.99 -10.24
CA ALA A 49 -5.25 -3.62 -11.28
C ALA A 49 -5.33 -2.75 -12.54
N GLY A 50 -5.47 -1.43 -12.40
CA GLY A 50 -5.43 -0.47 -13.50
C GLY A 50 -4.06 -0.43 -14.21
N PHE A 51 -2.97 -0.55 -13.45
CA PHE A 51 -1.61 -0.58 -14.00
C PHE A 51 -1.24 -1.93 -14.61
N ALA A 52 -1.74 -3.06 -14.11
CA ALA A 52 -1.55 -4.36 -14.73
C ALA A 52 -2.17 -4.39 -16.15
N HIS A 53 -3.27 -3.67 -16.35
CA HIS A 53 -3.83 -3.42 -17.68
C HIS A 53 -2.91 -2.53 -18.54
N PHE A 54 -2.27 -1.52 -17.94
CA PHE A 54 -1.30 -0.64 -18.63
C PHE A 54 0.05 -1.31 -18.91
N ALA A 55 0.50 -2.27 -18.10
CA ALA A 55 1.78 -2.96 -18.26
C ALA A 55 1.83 -3.81 -19.55
N GLN A 56 0.67 -4.18 -20.10
CA GLN A 56 0.57 -4.80 -21.44
C GLN A 56 0.87 -3.82 -22.58
N LEU A 57 0.78 -2.52 -22.33
CA LEU A 57 1.08 -1.46 -23.29
C LEU A 57 2.36 -0.76 -22.84
N ARG A 58 3.50 -1.23 -23.37
CA ARG A 58 4.81 -0.55 -23.47
C ARG A 58 5.02 0.62 -22.50
N LEU A 59 5.97 0.49 -21.56
CA LEU A 59 6.97 1.50 -21.18
C LEU A 59 7.45 1.29 -19.74
N TRP A 60 8.25 0.25 -19.50
CA TRP A 60 9.32 0.29 -18.50
C TRP A 60 10.50 -0.50 -19.07
N ARG A 61 11.48 0.24 -19.59
CA ARG A 61 12.85 -0.22 -19.85
C ARG A 61 13.75 0.57 -18.93
#